data_AF-A0A4E0RF25-F1
#
_entry.id   AF-A0A4E0RF25-F1
#
_cell.length_a   1.000
_cell.length_b   1.000
_cell.length_c   1.000
_cell.angle_alpha   90.00
_cell.angle_beta   90.00
_cell.angle_gamma   90.00
#
_symmetry.space_group_name_H-M   'P 1'
#
loop_
_entity.id
_entity.type
_entity.pdbx_description
1 polymer ?
#
loop_
_entity_poly.entity_id
_entity_poly.type
_entity_poly.pdbx_seq_one_letter_code
_entity_poly.pdbx_strand_id
1 'polypeptide(L)'
;MVYTTQLVGLLVWFENYTFLEQAQFTSPGVLTREKAQISLENEAFENYTHQHLAHHFGKRSAQDRRQGSTYVKLRGNGVRLAGQQKLTLAEKCIVLESEITRMQHKLRRMKVECEVPINNYTANIEETEIRRTEIPALLDEFKQNVVLAGYDKRIGAVTTEHLLRYQDICMTRKETQINRLLVDSSLKRIKMRQMRWSIRQRRIWRAAFTPLEYERMRLLHRSAYREYDEMKVQIGQQRWIQSRLRSKLAEFKRRIRRELKINEDITQKLLEAEKFATCLSGRLDQVNQTILKVHEELWQNSQRLSPSLTEEPPESTVFN
;
A
#
# COMPACT_ATOMS: atom_id res chain seq x y z
N MET A 1 19.28 -22.17 19.36
CA MET A 1 20.08 -23.18 18.63
C MET A 1 20.20 -24.52 19.36
N VAL A 2 19.30 -24.87 20.30
CA VAL A 2 19.41 -26.11 21.10
C VAL A 2 18.46 -27.23 20.62
N TYR A 3 17.52 -26.94 19.71
CA TYR A 3 16.49 -27.90 19.27
C TYR A 3 16.78 -28.58 17.93
N THR A 4 17.78 -28.11 17.17
CA THR A 4 18.20 -28.76 15.91
C THR A 4 19.05 -30.00 16.17
N THR A 5 19.76 -30.07 17.30
CA THR A 5 20.57 -31.24 17.70
C THR A 5 19.72 -32.45 18.12
N GLN A 6 18.51 -32.25 18.66
CA GLN A 6 17.63 -33.37 19.04
C GLN A 6 16.91 -34.02 17.85
N LEU A 7 16.58 -33.25 16.81
CA LEU A 7 15.98 -33.79 15.57
C LEU A 7 17.01 -34.48 14.66
N VAL A 8 18.26 -34.01 14.67
CA VAL A 8 19.37 -34.70 13.98
C VAL A 8 19.65 -36.06 14.63
N GLY A 9 19.54 -36.17 15.97
CA GLY A 9 19.65 -37.46 16.66
C GLY A 9 18.58 -38.49 16.26
N LEU A 10 17.35 -38.05 15.97
CA LEU A 10 16.25 -38.91 15.53
C LEU A 10 16.35 -39.33 14.06
N LEU A 11 16.90 -38.47 13.19
CA LEU A 11 17.18 -38.80 11.79
C LEU A 11 18.35 -39.80 11.66
N VAL A 12 19.40 -39.63 12.47
CA VAL A 12 20.51 -40.59 12.56
C VAL A 12 20.03 -41.95 13.09
N TRP A 13 19.02 -41.98 13.96
CA TRP A 13 18.40 -43.23 14.43
C TRP A 13 17.64 -43.97 13.32
N PHE A 14 16.98 -43.24 12.41
CA PHE A 14 16.23 -43.83 11.30
C PHE A 14 17.16 -44.33 10.17
N GLU A 15 18.21 -43.57 9.82
CA GLU A 15 19.19 -43.98 8.81
C GLU A 15 20.03 -45.20 9.25
N ASN A 16 20.40 -45.27 10.53
CA ASN A 16 21.12 -46.43 11.08
C ASN A 16 20.27 -47.71 11.11
N TYR A 17 18.95 -47.60 11.25
CA TYR A 17 18.07 -48.77 11.23
C TYR A 17 17.86 -49.33 9.82
N THR A 18 17.89 -48.48 8.78
CA THR A 18 17.86 -48.94 7.38
C THR A 18 19.21 -49.52 6.92
N PHE A 19 20.32 -49.13 7.56
CA PHE A 19 21.64 -49.72 7.29
C PHE A 19 21.79 -51.13 7.93
N LEU A 20 21.01 -51.43 8.97
CA LEU A 20 21.01 -52.71 9.68
C LEU A 20 20.39 -53.88 8.90
N GLU A 21 19.66 -53.64 7.81
CA GLU A 21 19.23 -54.71 6.90
C GLU A 21 20.32 -55.13 5.89
N GLN A 22 21.43 -54.38 5.77
CA GLN A 22 22.51 -54.69 4.82
C GLN A 22 23.84 -55.12 5.47
N ALA A 23 24.00 -55.00 6.79
CA ALA A 23 25.25 -55.33 7.46
C ALA A 23 25.28 -56.75 8.07
N GLN A 24 25.33 -57.78 7.22
CA GLN A 24 25.58 -59.17 7.64
C GLN A 24 27.04 -59.48 8.06
N PHE A 25 27.89 -58.47 8.28
CA PHE A 25 29.28 -58.70 8.71
C PHE A 25 29.72 -57.64 9.74
N THR A 26 29.39 -57.82 11.02
CA THR A 26 30.10 -57.15 12.11
C THR A 26 30.31 -58.07 13.32
N SER A 27 31.47 -57.93 13.94
CA SER A 27 32.02 -58.78 15.00
C SER A 27 31.13 -58.79 16.28
N PRO A 28 30.97 -59.94 16.98
CA PRO A 28 30.05 -60.11 18.11
C PRO A 28 30.26 -59.15 19.30
N GLY A 29 31.43 -58.51 19.41
CA GLY A 29 31.74 -57.52 20.44
C GLY A 29 31.12 -56.13 20.24
N VAL A 30 30.75 -55.75 19.01
CA VAL A 30 30.11 -54.45 18.71
C VAL A 30 28.61 -54.50 19.02
N LEU A 31 27.97 -55.61 18.63
CA LEU A 31 26.56 -55.90 18.90
C LEU A 31 26.20 -55.91 20.39
N THR A 32 27.13 -56.29 21.27
CA THR A 32 26.87 -56.32 22.72
C THR A 32 26.87 -54.93 23.35
N ARG A 33 27.72 -54.01 22.88
CA ARG A 33 27.72 -52.60 23.31
C ARG A 33 26.48 -51.86 22.80
N GLU A 34 26.11 -52.07 21.53
CA GLU A 34 24.89 -51.46 20.96
C GLU A 34 23.63 -51.99 21.63
N LYS A 35 23.55 -53.30 21.92
CA LYS A 35 22.43 -53.87 22.68
C LYS A 35 22.35 -53.32 24.11
N ALA A 36 23.49 -53.12 24.78
CA ALA A 36 23.52 -52.51 26.11
C ALA A 36 23.06 -51.04 26.08
N GLN A 37 23.48 -50.29 25.06
CA GLN A 37 23.05 -48.91 24.86
C GLN A 37 21.54 -48.81 24.60
N ILE A 38 21.01 -49.63 23.69
CA ILE A 38 19.56 -49.69 23.40
C ILE A 38 18.76 -50.11 24.65
N SER A 39 19.30 -51.00 25.49
CA SER A 39 18.66 -51.38 26.75
C SER A 39 18.60 -50.21 27.73
N LEU A 40 19.67 -49.42 27.85
CA LEU A 40 19.74 -48.27 28.74
C LEU A 40 18.83 -47.13 28.26
N GLU A 41 18.77 -46.88 26.95
CA GLU A 41 17.83 -45.92 26.34
C GLU A 41 16.37 -46.34 26.54
N ASN A 42 16.07 -47.64 26.44
CA ASN A 42 14.72 -48.17 26.72
C ASN A 42 14.33 -48.03 28.19
N GLU A 43 15.26 -48.29 29.12
CA GLU A 43 15.03 -48.11 30.55
C GLU A 43 14.80 -46.62 30.89
N ALA A 44 15.58 -45.72 30.29
CA ALA A 44 15.40 -44.27 30.44
C ALA A 44 14.03 -43.81 29.90
N PHE A 45 13.59 -44.33 28.75
CA PHE A 45 12.28 -44.04 28.18
C PHE A 45 11.15 -44.56 29.09
N GLU A 46 11.24 -45.80 29.56
CA GLU A 46 10.26 -46.40 30.46
C GLU A 46 10.17 -45.61 31.78
N ASN A 47 11.30 -45.21 32.36
CA ASN A 47 11.33 -44.35 33.54
C ASN A 47 10.69 -42.98 33.30
N TYR A 48 10.96 -42.33 32.16
CA TYR A 48 10.34 -41.04 31.80
C TYR A 48 8.81 -41.18 31.62
N THR A 49 8.35 -42.23 30.93
CA THR A 49 6.92 -42.48 30.72
C THR A 49 6.20 -42.77 32.04
N HIS A 50 6.81 -43.53 32.95
CA HIS A 50 6.23 -43.79 34.26
C HIS A 50 6.20 -42.56 35.16
N GLN A 51 7.20 -41.68 35.10
CA GLN A 51 7.26 -40.47 35.93
C GLN A 51 6.36 -39.34 35.43
N HIS A 52 6.25 -39.15 34.11
CA HIS A 52 5.57 -38.00 33.53
C HIS A 52 4.24 -38.32 32.83
N LEU A 53 3.97 -39.60 32.55
CA LEU A 53 2.83 -40.05 31.74
C LEU A 53 2.06 -41.22 32.39
N ALA A 54 2.19 -41.41 33.72
CA ALA A 54 1.48 -42.46 34.48
C ALA A 54 -0.03 -42.51 34.23
N HIS A 55 -0.65 -41.37 33.92
CA HIS A 55 -2.09 -41.27 33.61
C HIS A 55 -2.51 -41.97 32.30
N HIS A 56 -1.58 -42.25 31.38
CA HIS A 56 -1.89 -42.96 30.12
C HIS A 56 -2.02 -44.49 30.31
N PHE A 57 -1.52 -45.04 31.42
CA PHE A 57 -1.46 -46.49 31.65
C PHE A 57 -2.47 -47.02 32.69
N GLY A 58 -3.25 -46.13 33.30
CA GLY A 58 -4.12 -46.44 34.45
C GLY A 58 -5.39 -47.28 34.18
N LYS A 59 -5.57 -47.86 33.00
CA LYS A 59 -6.75 -48.71 32.69
C LYS A 59 -6.37 -49.89 31.79
N ARG A 60 -5.70 -50.90 32.34
CA ARG A 60 -5.73 -52.26 31.77
C ARG A 60 -6.45 -53.20 32.73
N SER A 61 -7.47 -53.84 32.16
CA SER A 61 -8.50 -54.67 32.75
C SER A 61 -7.92 -55.84 33.56
N ALA A 62 -8.56 -56.15 34.69
CA ALA A 62 -8.20 -57.22 35.63
C ALA A 62 -8.30 -58.67 35.09
N GLN A 63 -8.30 -58.87 33.78
CA GLN A 63 -8.66 -60.14 33.14
C GLN A 63 -7.46 -61.05 32.82
N ASP A 64 -6.23 -60.52 32.84
CA ASP A 64 -5.02 -61.28 32.48
C ASP A 64 -4.27 -61.93 33.67
N ARG A 65 -4.86 -61.89 34.88
CA ARG A 65 -4.25 -62.47 36.10
C ARG A 65 -4.66 -63.93 36.36
N ARG A 66 -4.74 -64.77 35.33
CA ARG A 66 -4.96 -66.20 35.51
C ARG A 66 -4.02 -67.00 34.63
N GLN A 67 -2.76 -67.12 35.07
CA GLN A 67 -2.01 -68.38 35.06
C GLN A 67 -0.60 -68.13 35.63
N GLY A 68 -0.23 -68.91 36.65
CA GLY A 68 1.17 -69.20 36.97
C GLY A 68 1.72 -68.62 38.26
N SER A 69 1.88 -69.52 39.24
CA SER A 69 2.95 -69.54 40.25
C SER A 69 2.67 -68.98 41.66
N THR A 70 2.39 -69.95 42.52
CA THR A 70 2.51 -70.08 43.98
C THR A 70 3.49 -69.09 44.64
N TYR A 71 2.98 -68.33 45.61
CA TYR A 71 3.76 -67.44 46.48
C TYR A 71 4.49 -68.22 47.58
N VAL A 72 5.83 -68.17 47.57
CA VAL A 72 6.66 -68.30 48.78
C VAL A 72 7.06 -66.89 49.23
N LYS A 73 6.67 -66.54 50.45
CA LYS A 73 6.86 -65.23 51.07
C LYS A 73 8.22 -65.20 51.76
N LEU A 74 9.18 -64.43 51.24
CA LEU A 74 10.38 -64.03 51.99
C LEU A 74 10.45 -62.51 52.05
N ARG A 75 10.46 -62.01 53.30
CA ARG A 75 10.68 -60.61 53.68
C ARG A 75 12.04 -60.14 53.18
N GLY A 76 12.08 -58.98 52.53
CA GLY A 76 13.29 -58.23 52.24
C GLY A 76 12.94 -56.82 51.80
N ASN A 77 13.43 -55.82 52.53
CA ASN A 77 13.29 -54.40 52.21
C ASN A 77 13.86 -54.11 50.82
N GLY A 78 12.99 -53.72 49.91
CA GLY A 78 13.34 -53.26 48.58
C GLY A 78 12.05 -53.03 47.81
N VAL A 79 11.60 -51.79 47.72
CA VAL A 79 10.61 -51.39 46.72
C VAL A 79 11.30 -51.45 45.35
N ARG A 80 11.54 -52.67 44.88
CA ARG A 80 11.64 -52.92 43.45
C ARG A 80 10.22 -52.77 42.95
N LEU A 81 10.01 -51.82 42.03
CA LEU A 81 8.80 -51.71 41.23
C LEU A 81 8.64 -53.02 40.44
N ALA A 82 8.13 -54.05 41.14
CA ALA A 82 7.87 -55.36 40.59
C ALA A 82 6.71 -55.21 39.62
N GLY A 83 7.04 -55.27 38.33
CA GLY A 83 6.09 -55.15 37.24
C GLY A 83 6.14 -53.80 36.51
N GLN A 84 7.33 -53.30 36.14
CA GLN A 84 7.41 -52.44 34.96
C GLN A 84 7.00 -53.28 33.75
N GLN A 85 5.74 -53.14 33.34
CA GLN A 85 5.21 -53.77 32.14
C GLN A 85 5.95 -53.13 30.96
N LYS A 86 6.90 -53.87 30.38
CA LYS A 86 7.68 -53.39 29.23
C LYS A 86 6.70 -52.97 28.13
N LEU A 87 6.74 -51.69 27.78
CA LEU A 87 5.86 -51.14 26.76
C LEU A 87 6.17 -51.79 25.42
N THR A 88 5.13 -52.25 24.73
CA THR A 88 5.30 -52.74 23.36
C THR A 88 5.74 -51.59 22.45
N LEU A 89 6.44 -51.88 21.34
CA LEU A 89 6.89 -50.84 20.40
C LEU A 89 5.73 -49.95 19.94
N ALA A 90 4.55 -50.54 19.69
CA ALA A 90 3.34 -49.81 19.33
C ALA A 90 2.89 -48.83 20.42
N GLU A 91 2.95 -49.23 21.69
CA GLU A 91 2.65 -48.34 22.82
C GLU A 91 3.66 -47.22 22.96
N LYS A 92 4.96 -47.50 22.73
CA LYS A 92 6.01 -46.48 22.71
C LYS A 92 5.76 -45.45 21.59
N CYS A 93 5.37 -45.89 20.40
CA CYS A 93 5.00 -45.01 19.29
C CYS A 93 3.77 -44.14 19.60
N ILE A 94 2.70 -44.72 20.17
CA ILE A 94 1.49 -43.97 20.57
C ILE A 94 1.83 -42.89 21.61
N VAL A 95 2.69 -43.21 22.57
CA VAL A 95 3.14 -42.27 23.58
C VAL A 95 3.98 -41.15 22.96
N LEU A 96 4.91 -41.47 22.06
CA LEU A 96 5.70 -40.49 21.34
C LEU A 96 4.83 -39.57 20.47
N GLU A 97 3.86 -40.11 19.74
CA GLU A 97 2.91 -39.31 18.95
C GLU A 97 2.06 -38.39 19.82
N SER A 98 1.58 -38.88 20.97
CA SER A 98 0.82 -38.06 21.92
C SER A 98 1.69 -36.95 22.56
N GLU A 99 2.96 -37.23 22.84
CA GLU A 99 3.89 -36.23 23.36
C GLU A 99 4.28 -35.21 22.28
N ILE A 100 4.52 -35.65 21.04
CA ILE A 100 4.78 -34.77 19.90
C ILE A 100 3.60 -33.84 19.68
N THR A 101 2.37 -34.36 19.67
CA THR A 101 1.16 -33.53 19.51
C THR A 101 0.98 -32.56 20.69
N ARG A 102 1.22 -33.00 21.93
CA ARG A 102 1.21 -32.14 23.13
C ARG A 102 2.24 -31.01 23.03
N MET A 103 3.47 -31.33 22.64
CA MET A 103 4.55 -30.36 22.50
C MET A 103 4.32 -29.40 21.34
N GLN A 104 3.79 -29.88 20.22
CA GLN A 104 3.35 -29.02 19.11
C GLN A 104 2.23 -28.07 19.54
N HIS A 105 1.26 -28.54 20.33
CA HIS A 105 0.20 -27.69 20.85
C HIS A 105 0.77 -26.63 21.81
N LYS A 106 1.65 -27.02 22.73
CA LYS A 106 2.34 -26.11 23.65
C LYS A 106 3.13 -25.04 22.89
N LEU A 107 3.90 -25.43 21.86
CA LEU A 107 4.63 -24.49 21.00
C LEU A 107 3.71 -23.52 20.28
N ARG A 108 2.57 -23.98 19.74
CA ARG A 108 1.58 -23.09 19.11
C ARG A 108 1.01 -22.09 20.10
N ARG A 109 0.66 -22.52 21.32
CA ARG A 109 0.17 -21.61 22.36
C ARG A 109 1.22 -20.57 22.74
N MET A 110 2.44 -21.01 23.08
CA MET A 110 3.55 -20.10 23.40
C MET A 110 3.83 -19.11 22.27
N LYS A 111 3.75 -19.56 21.01
CA LYS A 111 3.91 -18.68 19.85
C LYS A 111 2.86 -17.58 19.84
N VAL A 112 1.58 -17.91 20.04
CA VAL A 112 0.50 -16.91 20.10
C VAL A 112 0.63 -16.01 21.32
N GLU A 113 0.95 -16.57 22.48
CA GLU A 113 1.17 -15.85 23.74
C GLU A 113 2.32 -14.82 23.63
N CYS A 114 3.36 -15.11 22.84
CA CYS A 114 4.46 -14.18 22.59
C CYS A 114 4.19 -13.22 21.42
N GLU A 115 3.56 -13.67 20.33
CA GLU A 115 3.33 -12.83 19.14
C GLU A 115 2.42 -11.64 19.44
N VAL A 116 1.36 -11.83 20.23
CA VAL A 116 0.42 -10.75 20.58
C VAL A 116 1.12 -9.59 21.32
N PRO A 117 1.83 -9.82 22.44
CA PRO A 117 2.51 -8.74 23.15
C PRO A 117 3.65 -8.14 22.32
N ILE A 118 4.41 -8.95 21.56
CA ILE A 118 5.45 -8.41 20.66
C ILE A 118 4.83 -7.44 19.65
N ASN A 119 3.73 -7.81 19.01
CA ASN A 119 3.04 -6.92 18.06
C ASN A 119 2.54 -5.63 18.73
N ASN A 120 2.01 -5.73 19.96
CA ASN A 120 1.56 -4.56 20.71
C ASN A 120 2.73 -3.64 21.09
N TYR A 121 3.85 -4.20 21.55
CA TYR A 121 5.03 -3.40 21.88
C TYR A 121 5.62 -2.74 20.64
N THR A 122 5.71 -3.44 19.52
CA THR A 122 6.16 -2.86 18.25
C THR A 122 5.23 -1.73 17.81
N ALA A 123 3.91 -1.91 17.87
CA ALA A 123 2.95 -0.86 17.55
C ALA A 123 3.09 0.37 18.47
N ASN A 124 3.31 0.16 19.77
CA ASN A 124 3.54 1.25 20.72
C ASN A 124 4.85 1.99 20.43
N ILE A 125 5.92 1.26 20.09
CA ILE A 125 7.21 1.87 19.73
C ILE A 125 7.03 2.75 18.48
N GLU A 126 6.43 2.21 17.42
CA GLU A 126 6.15 2.95 16.19
C GLU A 126 5.30 4.21 16.47
N GLU A 127 4.25 4.09 17.29
CA GLU A 127 3.42 5.23 17.69
C GLU A 127 4.23 6.29 18.47
N THR A 128 5.09 5.87 19.39
CA THR A 128 5.92 6.80 20.16
C THR A 128 6.98 7.49 19.31
N GLU A 129 7.56 6.79 18.33
CA GLU A 129 8.50 7.38 17.37
C GLU A 129 7.83 8.43 16.49
N ILE A 130 6.63 8.12 15.99
CA ILE A 130 5.81 9.07 15.25
C ILE A 130 5.52 10.30 16.11
N ARG A 131 5.01 10.12 17.34
CA ARG A 131 4.73 11.24 18.25
C ARG A 131 5.96 12.07 18.57
N ARG A 132 7.12 11.43 18.76
CA ARG A 132 8.39 12.10 19.04
C ARG A 132 8.79 13.07 17.93
N THR A 133 8.47 12.74 16.68
CA THR A 133 8.78 13.60 15.53
C THR A 133 7.68 14.61 15.23
N GLU A 134 6.40 14.25 15.40
CA GLU A 134 5.26 15.11 15.08
C GLU A 134 5.02 16.21 16.12
N ILE A 135 5.17 15.93 17.41
CA ILE A 135 4.85 16.91 18.48
C ILE A 135 5.71 18.18 18.38
N PRO A 136 7.05 18.11 18.23
CA PRO A 136 7.87 19.31 18.07
C PRO A 136 7.47 20.12 16.83
N ALA A 137 7.22 19.45 15.71
CA ALA A 137 6.81 20.10 14.47
C ALA A 137 5.46 20.82 14.63
N LEU A 138 4.48 20.18 15.29
CA LEU A 138 3.18 20.79 15.58
C LEU A 138 3.28 21.96 16.56
N LEU A 139 4.19 21.89 17.53
CA LEU A 139 4.46 22.99 18.45
C LEU A 139 5.06 24.20 17.72
N ASP A 140 6.01 23.97 16.82
CA ASP A 140 6.63 25.03 16.04
C ASP A 140 5.63 25.64 15.04
N GLU A 141 4.83 24.81 14.37
CA GLU A 141 3.73 25.24 13.50
C GLU A 141 2.70 26.09 14.26
N PHE A 142 2.30 25.67 15.46
CA PHE A 142 1.39 26.42 16.33
C PHE A 142 1.99 27.76 16.77
N LYS A 143 3.26 27.78 17.19
CA LYS A 143 3.94 29.02 17.57
C LYS A 143 3.99 30.01 16.42
N GLN A 144 4.30 29.56 15.20
CA GLN A 144 4.38 30.44 14.04
C GLN A 144 2.99 30.95 13.62
N ASN A 145 2.02 30.05 13.47
CA ASN A 145 0.73 30.38 12.86
C ASN A 145 -0.27 31.01 13.82
N VAL A 146 -0.17 30.71 15.11
CA VAL A 146 -1.12 31.21 16.14
C VAL A 146 -0.45 32.27 17.00
N VAL A 147 0.71 31.95 17.60
CA VAL A 147 1.34 32.86 18.56
C VAL A 147 1.99 34.05 17.88
N LEU A 148 2.79 33.85 16.84
CA LEU A 148 3.52 34.95 16.18
C LEU A 148 2.64 35.70 15.17
N ALA A 149 1.93 34.98 14.31
CA ALA A 149 1.09 35.59 13.28
C ALA A 149 -0.21 36.20 13.85
N GLY A 150 -0.78 35.60 14.90
CA GLY A 150 -2.05 36.03 15.48
C GLY A 150 -1.96 37.03 16.62
N TYR A 151 -0.75 37.40 17.08
CA TYR A 151 -0.56 38.32 18.20
C TYR A 151 -0.80 39.77 17.79
N ASP A 152 -1.80 40.40 18.43
CA ASP A 152 -2.04 41.82 18.28
C ASP A 152 -1.35 42.59 19.41
N LYS A 153 -0.35 43.40 19.04
CA LYS A 153 0.41 44.25 19.96
C LYS A 153 -0.47 45.26 20.70
N ARG A 154 -1.61 45.66 20.14
CA ARG A 154 -2.53 46.65 20.75
C ARG A 154 -3.35 46.03 21.88
N ILE A 155 -3.72 44.76 21.74
CA ILE A 155 -4.53 44.01 22.71
C ILE A 155 -3.63 43.24 23.69
N GLY A 156 -2.37 43.00 23.31
CA GLY A 156 -1.43 42.20 24.10
C GLY A 156 -1.78 40.71 24.11
N ALA A 157 -2.63 40.26 23.19
CA ALA A 157 -3.17 38.91 23.13
C ALA A 157 -3.27 38.38 21.70
N VAL A 158 -3.41 37.06 21.56
CA VAL A 158 -3.65 36.40 20.28
C VAL A 158 -5.11 36.54 19.89
N THR A 159 -5.36 36.93 18.63
CA THR A 159 -6.70 37.03 18.07
C THR A 159 -7.36 35.65 17.98
N THR A 160 -8.63 35.57 18.41
CA THR A 160 -9.41 34.32 18.42
C THR A 160 -9.60 33.75 17.02
N GLU A 161 -9.68 34.59 15.98
CA GLU A 161 -9.80 34.18 14.58
C GLU A 161 -8.62 33.29 14.14
N HIS A 162 -7.39 33.64 14.50
CA HIS A 162 -6.20 32.85 14.14
C HIS A 162 -6.22 31.47 14.82
N LEU A 163 -6.67 31.40 16.08
CA LEU A 163 -6.82 30.15 16.80
C LEU A 163 -7.90 29.25 16.17
N LEU A 164 -9.07 29.81 15.85
CA LEU A 164 -10.17 29.07 15.22
C LEU A 164 -9.79 28.57 13.83
N ARG A 165 -9.14 29.41 13.02
CA ARG A 165 -8.66 29.02 11.69
C ARG A 165 -7.62 27.90 11.76
N TYR A 166 -6.71 27.95 12.72
CA TYR A 166 -5.73 26.88 12.93
C TYR A 166 -6.40 25.57 13.37
N GLN A 167 -7.42 25.66 14.23
CA GLN A 167 -8.21 24.51 14.65
C GLN A 167 -8.93 23.86 13.45
N ASP A 168 -9.55 24.65 12.57
CA ASP A 168 -10.21 24.13 11.37
C ASP A 168 -9.23 23.41 10.44
N ILE A 169 -8.06 24.01 10.17
CA ILE A 169 -6.99 23.39 9.39
C ILE A 169 -6.57 22.05 10.02
N CYS A 170 -6.36 22.00 11.34
CA CYS A 170 -6.02 20.79 12.05
C CYS A 170 -7.11 19.71 11.94
N MET A 171 -8.38 20.10 12.02
CA MET A 171 -9.51 19.17 11.90
C MET A 171 -9.60 18.59 10.49
N THR A 172 -9.50 19.43 9.45
CA THR A 172 -9.49 18.96 8.05
C THR A 172 -8.28 18.06 7.77
N ARG A 173 -7.10 18.39 8.32
CA ARG A 173 -5.90 17.55 8.18
C ARG A 173 -6.07 16.18 8.84
N LYS A 174 -6.68 16.13 10.03
CA LYS A 174 -6.99 14.86 10.71
C LYS A 174 -8.00 14.04 9.90
N GLU A 175 -9.07 14.65 9.41
CA GLU A 175 -10.09 13.95 8.63
C GLU A 175 -9.52 13.37 7.32
N THR A 176 -8.70 14.15 6.60
CA THR A 176 -8.01 13.66 5.38
C THR A 176 -7.03 12.53 5.69
N GLN A 177 -6.32 12.60 6.81
CA GLN A 177 -5.43 11.53 7.26
C GLN A 177 -6.20 10.25 7.62
N ILE A 178 -7.32 10.36 8.34
CA ILE A 178 -8.20 9.23 8.67
C ILE A 178 -8.70 8.56 7.38
N ASN A 179 -9.22 9.35 6.43
CA ASN A 179 -9.71 8.82 5.16
C ASN A 179 -8.60 8.11 4.37
N ARG A 180 -7.39 8.67 4.31
CA ARG A 180 -6.23 8.00 3.71
C ARG A 180 -5.94 6.66 4.39
N LEU A 181 -5.88 6.63 5.72
CA LEU A 181 -5.59 5.41 6.49
C LEU A 181 -6.67 4.34 6.31
N LEU A 182 -7.94 4.73 6.22
CA LEU A 182 -9.05 3.80 5.95
C LEU A 182 -8.92 3.15 4.57
N VAL A 183 -8.60 3.95 3.54
CA VAL A 183 -8.33 3.44 2.18
C VAL A 183 -7.13 2.49 2.19
N ASP A 184 -6.01 2.88 2.80
CA ASP A 184 -4.81 2.05 2.88
C ASP A 184 -5.07 0.74 3.64
N SER A 185 -5.81 0.79 4.74
CA SER A 185 -6.24 -0.38 5.51
C SER A 185 -7.11 -1.32 4.66
N SER A 186 -8.08 -0.78 3.92
CA SER A 186 -8.90 -1.58 3.01
C SER A 186 -8.06 -2.27 1.92
N LEU A 187 -7.10 -1.55 1.34
CA LEU A 187 -6.21 -2.06 0.30
C LEU A 187 -5.29 -3.16 0.84
N LYS A 188 -4.70 -2.95 2.03
CA LYS A 188 -3.87 -3.96 2.71
C LYS A 188 -4.68 -5.23 3.00
N ARG A 189 -5.93 -5.11 3.47
CA ARG A 189 -6.83 -6.27 3.68
C ARG A 189 -7.10 -7.03 2.38
N ILE A 190 -7.38 -6.34 1.28
CA ILE A 190 -7.59 -6.96 -0.03
C ILE A 190 -6.33 -7.71 -0.49
N LYS A 191 -5.15 -7.08 -0.42
CA LYS A 191 -3.86 -7.71 -0.76
C LYS A 191 -3.56 -8.94 0.09
N MET A 192 -3.84 -8.86 1.40
CA MET A 192 -3.66 -10.00 2.31
C MET A 192 -4.55 -11.18 1.92
N ARG A 193 -5.83 -10.94 1.59
CA ARG A 193 -6.74 -11.98 1.11
C ARG A 193 -6.25 -12.60 -0.20
N GLN A 194 -5.82 -11.78 -1.16
CA GLN A 194 -5.23 -12.25 -2.42
C GLN A 194 -3.99 -13.13 -2.19
N MET A 195 -3.08 -12.71 -1.31
CA MET A 195 -1.89 -13.50 -0.97
C MET A 195 -2.24 -14.83 -0.30
N ARG A 196 -3.16 -14.82 0.68
CA ARG A 196 -3.64 -16.06 1.32
C ARG A 196 -4.26 -17.01 0.29
N TRP A 197 -5.05 -16.48 -0.63
CA TRP A 197 -5.64 -17.25 -1.72
C TRP A 197 -4.56 -17.83 -2.64
N SER A 198 -3.55 -17.04 -3.05
CA SER A 198 -2.41 -17.50 -3.85
C SER A 198 -1.63 -18.62 -3.16
N ILE A 199 -1.40 -18.55 -1.85
CA ILE A 199 -0.73 -19.60 -1.08
C ILE A 199 -1.57 -20.88 -1.08
N ARG A 200 -2.88 -20.77 -0.85
CA ARG A 200 -3.79 -21.92 -0.86
C ARG A 200 -3.84 -22.57 -2.24
N GLN A 201 -3.95 -21.78 -3.31
CA GLN A 201 -3.88 -22.28 -4.69
C GLN A 201 -2.56 -22.99 -4.96
N ARG A 202 -1.42 -22.40 -4.59
CA ARG A 202 -0.10 -23.05 -4.73
C ARG A 202 -0.02 -24.40 -4.00
N ARG A 203 -0.64 -24.54 -2.83
CA ARG A 203 -0.71 -25.83 -2.12
C ARG A 203 -1.54 -26.85 -2.89
N ILE A 204 -2.71 -26.46 -3.40
CA ILE A 204 -3.56 -27.33 -4.21
C ILE A 204 -2.83 -27.75 -5.49
N TRP A 205 -2.19 -26.81 -6.17
CA TRP A 205 -1.47 -27.07 -7.42
C TRP A 205 -0.28 -27.99 -7.22
N ARG A 206 0.46 -27.84 -6.12
CA ARG A 206 1.54 -28.78 -5.76
C ARG A 206 1.05 -30.19 -5.46
N ALA A 207 -0.18 -30.32 -4.95
CA ALA A 207 -0.79 -31.63 -4.69
C ALA A 207 -1.42 -32.25 -5.95
N ALA A 208 -1.88 -31.43 -6.89
CA ALA A 208 -2.61 -31.87 -8.08
C ALA A 208 -1.72 -32.12 -9.31
N PHE A 209 -0.60 -31.42 -9.46
CA PHE A 209 0.28 -31.52 -10.63
C PHE A 209 1.55 -32.31 -10.34
N THR A 210 2.03 -33.01 -11.38
CA THR A 210 3.40 -33.52 -11.36
C THR A 210 4.42 -32.36 -11.37
N PRO A 211 5.65 -32.55 -10.88
CA PRO A 211 6.66 -31.49 -10.86
C PRO A 211 6.93 -30.85 -12.24
N LEU A 212 6.83 -31.65 -13.31
CA LEU A 212 7.06 -31.20 -14.69
C LEU A 212 5.93 -30.27 -15.20
N GLU A 213 4.67 -30.61 -14.93
CA GLU A 213 3.52 -29.79 -15.30
C GLU A 213 3.49 -28.47 -14.53
N TYR A 214 3.86 -28.52 -13.24
CA TYR A 214 4.00 -27.33 -12.41
C TYR A 214 5.07 -26.38 -12.97
N GLU A 215 6.20 -26.91 -13.42
CA GLU A 215 7.28 -26.11 -14.00
C GLU A 215 6.88 -25.48 -15.34
N ARG A 216 6.21 -26.23 -16.21
CA ARG A 216 5.67 -25.71 -17.48
C ARG A 216 4.69 -24.57 -17.24
N MET A 217 3.75 -24.74 -16.31
CA MET A 217 2.79 -23.69 -15.96
C MET A 217 3.47 -22.47 -15.33
N ARG A 218 4.50 -22.66 -14.49
CA ARG A 218 5.30 -21.58 -13.91
C ARG A 218 5.98 -20.74 -15.00
N LEU A 219 6.54 -21.38 -16.03
CA LEU A 219 7.16 -20.70 -17.15
C LEU A 219 6.16 -19.89 -17.97
N LEU A 220 4.98 -20.46 -18.28
CA LEU A 220 3.89 -19.76 -18.98
C LEU A 220 3.35 -18.56 -18.18
N HIS A 221 3.17 -18.71 -16.87
CA HIS A 221 2.81 -17.58 -16.02
C HIS A 221 3.89 -16.50 -16.02
N ARG A 222 5.18 -16.88 -15.98
CA ARG A 222 6.29 -15.93 -16.00
C ARG A 222 6.33 -15.14 -17.31
N SER A 223 6.07 -15.77 -18.46
CA SER A 223 6.00 -15.05 -19.74
C SER A 223 4.80 -14.09 -19.78
N ALA A 224 3.62 -14.53 -19.34
CA ALA A 224 2.44 -13.66 -19.28
C ALA A 224 2.63 -12.44 -18.37
N TYR A 225 3.29 -12.60 -17.22
CA TYR A 225 3.61 -11.46 -16.34
C TYR A 225 4.61 -10.48 -16.97
N ARG A 226 5.56 -10.95 -17.79
CA ARG A 226 6.46 -10.05 -18.53
C ARG A 226 5.70 -9.22 -19.56
N GLU A 227 4.84 -9.85 -20.35
CA GLU A 227 4.00 -9.14 -21.33
C GLU A 227 3.11 -8.09 -20.64
N TYR A 228 2.54 -8.42 -19.49
CA TYR A 228 1.78 -7.47 -18.69
C TYR A 228 2.62 -6.28 -18.21
N ASP A 229 3.83 -6.52 -17.71
CA ASP A 229 4.73 -5.46 -17.25
C ASP A 229 5.19 -4.56 -18.42
N GLU A 230 5.43 -5.13 -19.60
CA GLU A 230 5.72 -4.39 -20.83
C GLU A 230 4.54 -3.51 -21.25
N MET A 231 3.31 -4.04 -21.29
CA MET A 231 2.09 -3.26 -21.55
C MET A 231 1.91 -2.14 -20.52
N LYS A 232 2.20 -2.41 -19.24
CA LYS A 232 2.09 -1.42 -18.18
C LYS A 232 3.08 -0.25 -18.39
N VAL A 233 4.30 -0.54 -18.82
CA VAL A 233 5.29 0.49 -19.19
C VAL A 233 4.79 1.32 -20.38
N GLN A 234 4.26 0.66 -21.42
CA GLN A 234 3.67 1.35 -22.58
C GLN A 234 2.51 2.28 -22.19
N ILE A 235 1.59 1.81 -21.35
CA ILE A 235 0.49 2.63 -20.82
C ILE A 235 1.04 3.82 -20.02
N GLY A 236 2.11 3.62 -19.23
CA GLY A 236 2.81 4.69 -18.52
C GLY A 236 3.34 5.77 -19.47
N GLN A 237 4.03 5.36 -20.54
CA GLN A 237 4.53 6.26 -21.57
C GLN A 237 3.39 7.01 -22.28
N GLN A 238 2.32 6.31 -22.67
CA GLN A 238 1.15 6.93 -23.29
C GLN A 238 0.50 7.99 -22.38
N ARG A 239 0.36 7.71 -21.09
CA ARG A 239 -0.18 8.67 -20.12
C ARG A 239 0.71 9.92 -20.00
N TRP A 240 2.03 9.74 -20.01
CA TRP A 240 2.96 10.86 -20.00
C TRP A 240 2.84 11.73 -21.27
N ILE A 241 2.79 11.11 -22.45
CA ILE A 241 2.58 11.82 -23.72
C ILE A 241 1.23 12.57 -23.69
N GLN A 242 0.16 11.91 -23.25
CA GLN A 242 -1.17 12.51 -23.14
C GLN A 242 -1.17 13.71 -22.19
N SER A 243 -0.49 13.63 -21.05
CA SER A 243 -0.33 14.74 -20.11
C SER A 243 0.37 15.93 -20.77
N ARG A 244 1.48 15.68 -21.49
CA ARG A 244 2.23 16.71 -22.21
C ARG A 244 1.40 17.37 -23.32
N LEU A 245 0.63 16.58 -24.08
CA LEU A 245 -0.27 17.09 -25.12
C LEU A 245 -1.38 17.96 -24.51
N ARG A 246 -1.96 17.56 -23.37
CA ARG A 246 -2.94 18.38 -22.64
C ARG A 246 -2.36 19.72 -22.21
N SER A 247 -1.13 19.74 -21.70
CA SER A 247 -0.46 21.00 -21.32
C SER A 247 -0.22 21.92 -22.52
N LYS A 248 0.27 21.39 -23.65
CA LYS A 248 0.41 22.17 -24.91
C LYS A 248 -0.93 22.69 -25.42
N LEU A 249 -1.98 21.89 -25.36
CA LEU A 249 -3.32 22.30 -25.76
C LEU A 249 -3.87 23.41 -24.86
N ALA A 250 -3.61 23.36 -23.55
CA ALA A 250 -3.96 24.44 -22.63
C ALA A 250 -3.19 25.74 -22.92
N GLU A 251 -1.92 25.64 -23.34
CA GLU A 251 -1.13 26.77 -23.79
C GLU A 251 -1.70 27.40 -25.07
N PHE A 252 -2.00 26.59 -26.10
CA PHE A 252 -2.61 27.09 -27.33
C PHE A 252 -3.98 27.73 -27.08
N LYS A 253 -4.83 27.14 -26.22
CA LYS A 253 -6.09 27.75 -25.81
C LYS A 253 -5.88 29.12 -25.17
N ARG A 254 -4.87 29.28 -24.31
CA ARG A 254 -4.54 30.59 -23.70
C ARG A 254 -4.04 31.59 -24.74
N ARG A 255 -3.26 31.15 -25.73
CA ARG A 255 -2.81 32.02 -26.82
C ARG A 255 -3.98 32.51 -27.68
N ILE A 256 -4.83 31.60 -28.15
CA ILE A 256 -6.01 31.95 -28.96
C ILE A 256 -6.92 32.94 -28.22
N ARG A 257 -7.18 32.73 -26.92
CA ARG A 257 -7.98 33.68 -26.12
C ARG A 257 -7.37 35.08 -26.05
N ARG A 258 -6.04 35.19 -26.01
CA ARG A 258 -5.35 36.49 -26.02
C ARG A 258 -5.50 37.17 -27.38
N GLU A 259 -5.25 36.45 -28.47
CA GLU A 259 -5.41 37.01 -29.82
C GLU A 259 -6.86 37.43 -30.11
N LEU A 260 -7.84 36.64 -29.67
CA LEU A 260 -9.26 37.00 -29.77
C LEU A 260 -9.57 38.31 -29.04
N LYS A 261 -9.08 38.48 -27.81
CA LYS A 261 -9.25 39.72 -27.06
C LYS A 261 -8.61 40.92 -27.75
N ILE A 262 -7.41 40.75 -28.29
CA ILE A 262 -6.73 41.81 -29.06
C ILE A 262 -7.54 42.18 -30.30
N ASN A 263 -8.07 41.19 -31.03
CA ASN A 263 -8.92 41.44 -32.18
C ASN A 263 -10.22 42.17 -31.80
N GLU A 264 -10.87 41.78 -30.70
CA GLU A 264 -12.04 42.50 -30.15
C GLU A 264 -11.69 43.97 -29.87
N ASP A 265 -10.58 44.23 -29.16
CA ASP A 265 -10.10 45.59 -28.87
C ASP A 265 -9.81 46.40 -30.15
N ILE A 266 -9.22 45.78 -31.18
CA ILE A 266 -8.95 46.42 -32.48
C ILE A 266 -10.25 46.73 -33.22
N THR A 267 -11.20 45.79 -33.26
CA THR A 267 -12.50 46.01 -33.93
C THR A 267 -13.28 47.15 -33.29
N GLN A 268 -13.19 47.28 -31.96
CA GLN A 268 -13.81 48.39 -31.24
C GLN A 268 -13.16 49.73 -31.61
N LYS A 269 -11.82 49.81 -31.67
CA LYS A 269 -11.11 51.01 -32.11
C LYS A 269 -11.40 51.39 -33.56
N LEU A 270 -11.54 50.42 -34.45
CA LEU A 270 -11.92 50.66 -35.84
C LEU A 270 -13.33 51.26 -35.93
N LEU A 271 -14.29 50.73 -35.17
CA LEU A 271 -15.65 51.25 -35.09
C LEU A 271 -15.68 52.70 -34.57
N GLU A 272 -14.86 53.01 -33.57
CA GLU A 272 -14.71 54.38 -33.05
C GLU A 272 -14.10 55.32 -34.09
N ALA A 273 -13.06 54.87 -34.81
CA ALA A 273 -12.44 55.64 -35.89
C ALA A 273 -13.40 55.88 -37.06
N GLU A 274 -14.22 54.90 -37.43
CA GLU A 274 -15.24 55.02 -38.47
C GLU A 274 -16.34 56.04 -38.10
N LYS A 275 -16.81 56.01 -36.85
CA LYS A 275 -17.72 57.03 -36.30
C LYS A 275 -17.10 58.43 -36.31
N PHE A 276 -15.79 58.54 -36.03
CA PHE A 276 -15.09 59.81 -36.08
C PHE A 276 -14.92 60.32 -37.51
N ALA A 277 -14.55 59.45 -38.46
CA ALA A 277 -14.43 59.79 -39.87
C ALA A 277 -15.76 60.27 -40.47
N THR A 278 -16.86 59.57 -40.17
CA THR A 278 -18.21 59.99 -40.60
C THR A 278 -18.62 61.35 -40.03
N CYS A 279 -18.26 61.65 -38.77
CA CYS A 279 -18.46 62.99 -38.19
C CYS A 279 -17.66 64.08 -38.91
N LEU A 280 -16.39 63.82 -39.23
CA LEU A 280 -15.55 64.76 -39.99
C LEU A 280 -16.07 64.97 -41.41
N SER A 281 -16.51 63.92 -42.10
CA SER A 281 -17.13 64.02 -43.43
C SER A 281 -18.37 64.91 -43.38
N GLY A 282 -19.27 64.71 -42.41
CA GLY A 282 -20.45 65.56 -42.27
C GLY A 282 -20.12 67.04 -41.97
N ARG A 283 -19.04 67.31 -41.23
CA ARG A 283 -18.55 68.69 -41.02
C ARG A 283 -17.95 69.28 -42.29
N LEU A 284 -17.21 68.50 -43.08
CA LEU A 284 -16.67 68.94 -44.36
C LEU A 284 -17.81 69.29 -45.34
N ASP A 285 -18.84 68.45 -45.40
CA ASP A 285 -20.03 68.70 -46.22
C ASP A 285 -20.74 70.01 -45.81
N GLN A 286 -20.86 70.27 -44.50
CA GLN A 286 -21.40 71.55 -44.00
C GLN A 286 -20.55 72.75 -44.43
N VAL A 287 -19.22 72.65 -44.31
CA VAL A 287 -18.31 73.72 -44.76
C VAL A 287 -18.45 73.94 -46.25
N ASN A 288 -18.45 72.88 -47.05
CA ASN A 288 -18.65 72.95 -48.51
C ASN A 288 -19.98 73.61 -48.86
N GLN A 289 -21.08 73.29 -48.16
CA GLN A 289 -22.36 73.97 -48.33
C GLN A 289 -22.30 75.46 -47.97
N THR A 290 -21.60 75.85 -46.91
CA THR A 290 -21.43 77.27 -46.57
C THR A 290 -20.60 78.03 -47.60
N ILE A 291 -19.54 77.41 -48.14
CA ILE A 291 -18.73 77.99 -49.20
C ILE A 291 -19.58 78.21 -50.45
N LEU A 292 -20.38 77.22 -50.85
CA LEU A 292 -21.30 77.35 -51.99
C LEU A 292 -22.32 78.49 -51.78
N LYS A 293 -22.89 78.61 -50.57
CA LYS A 293 -23.81 79.72 -50.23
C LYS A 293 -23.13 81.08 -50.32
N VAL A 294 -21.95 81.23 -49.73
CA VAL A 294 -21.19 82.48 -49.78
C VAL A 294 -20.80 82.82 -51.22
N HIS A 295 -20.39 81.83 -52.01
CA HIS A 295 -20.08 82.00 -53.42
C HIS A 295 -21.31 82.49 -54.21
N GLU A 296 -22.47 81.88 -53.99
CA GLU A 296 -23.74 82.31 -54.59
C GLU A 296 -24.11 83.74 -54.17
N GLU A 297 -23.97 84.08 -52.89
CA GLU A 297 -24.22 85.45 -52.38
C GLU A 297 -23.28 86.49 -53.01
N LEU A 298 -21.99 86.16 -53.18
CA LEU A 298 -21.01 87.01 -53.84
C LEU A 298 -21.33 87.19 -55.32
N TRP A 299 -21.72 86.13 -56.02
CA TRP A 299 -22.15 86.17 -57.42
C TRP A 299 -23.42 87.03 -57.60
N GLN A 300 -24.42 86.85 -56.74
CA GLN A 300 -25.63 87.68 -56.73
C GLN A 300 -25.30 89.16 -56.46
N ASN A 301 -24.37 89.44 -55.53
CA ASN A 301 -23.91 90.80 -55.25
C ASN A 301 -23.14 91.43 -56.42
N SER A 302 -22.31 90.66 -57.15
CA SER A 302 -21.63 91.18 -58.32
C SER A 302 -22.61 91.54 -59.44
N GLN A 303 -23.66 90.75 -59.63
CA GLN A 303 -24.75 91.08 -60.57
C GLN A 303 -25.51 92.36 -60.17
N ARG A 304 -25.70 92.61 -58.86
CA ARG A 304 -26.34 93.86 -58.37
C ARG A 304 -25.48 95.11 -58.57
N LEU A 305 -24.15 94.98 -58.53
CA LEU A 305 -23.21 96.09 -58.65
C LEU A 305 -22.86 96.42 -60.12
N SER A 306 -23.22 95.58 -61.10
CA SER A 306 -22.93 95.77 -62.53
C SER A 306 -24.01 95.12 -63.40
N PRO A 307 -25.13 95.83 -63.72
CA PRO A 307 -26.29 95.23 -64.40
C PRO A 307 -26.10 94.97 -65.90
N SER A 308 -24.96 95.38 -66.47
CA SER A 308 -24.68 95.27 -67.90
C SER A 308 -23.44 94.41 -68.10
N LEU A 309 -23.60 93.09 -68.05
CA LEU A 309 -22.84 92.10 -68.81
C LEU A 309 -23.38 90.71 -68.41
N THR A 310 -24.27 90.20 -69.25
CA THR A 310 -24.68 88.80 -69.28
C THR A 310 -23.51 87.95 -69.72
N GLU A 311 -22.81 87.34 -68.76
CA GLU A 311 -22.01 86.14 -69.03
C GLU A 311 -22.44 85.04 -68.06
N GLU A 312 -22.73 83.88 -68.64
CA GLU A 312 -23.27 82.68 -67.99
C GLU A 312 -22.32 82.13 -66.91
N PRO A 313 -22.85 81.44 -65.88
CA PRO A 313 -22.04 80.96 -64.77
C PRO A 313 -21.13 79.80 -65.22
N PRO A 314 -19.86 79.75 -64.78
CA PRO A 314 -18.98 78.65 -65.15
C PRO A 314 -19.36 77.38 -64.37
N GLU A 315 -19.33 76.26 -65.08
CA GLU A 315 -19.69 74.93 -64.60
C GLU A 315 -18.95 74.56 -63.30
N SER A 316 -19.73 74.06 -62.34
CA SER A 316 -19.25 73.57 -61.05
C SER A 316 -18.25 72.43 -61.25
N THR A 317 -16.97 72.71 -61.08
CA THR A 317 -15.93 71.69 -60.98
C THR A 317 -16.05 71.04 -59.60
N VAL A 318 -16.73 69.89 -59.58
CA VAL A 318 -16.80 68.99 -58.44
C VAL A 318 -15.38 68.50 -58.14
N PHE A 319 -14.81 68.96 -57.04
CA PHE A 319 -13.58 68.38 -56.49
C PHE A 319 -13.91 67.03 -55.85
N ASN A 320 -13.52 65.95 -56.53
CA ASN A 320 -13.55 64.57 -56.02
C ASN A 320 -12.41 64.28 -55.04
#